data_AF-A0A0W8FS57-F1
#
_entry.id   AF-A0A0W8FS57-F1
#
_cell.length_a   1.000
_cell.length_b   1.000
_cell.length_c   1.000
_cell.angle_alpha   90.00
_cell.angle_beta   90.00
_cell.angle_gamma   90.00
#
_symmetry.space_group_name_H-M   'P 1'
#
loop_
_entity.id
_entity.type
_entity.pdbx_description
1 polymer ?
#
loop_
_entity_poly.entity_id
_entity_poly.type
_entity_poly.pdbx_seq_one_letter_code
_entity_poly.pdbx_strand_id
1 'polypeptide(L)' 'MTDQKTSIPENTWKCSNCGNTVVEIQPPESCPVCKQKCEFLNVTCYQPDCGFVGMDKRLK' A
#
# COMPACT_ATOMS: atom_id res chain seq x y z
N MET A 1 -21.12 4.01 27.19
CA MET A 1 -21.49 3.26 25.97
C MET A 1 -20.19 2.94 25.28
N THR A 2 -19.64 1.75 25.53
CA THR A 2 -18.34 1.35 24.97
C THR A 2 -18.58 0.41 23.80
N ASP A 3 -17.69 0.54 22.82
CA ASP A 3 -17.20 -0.53 21.96
C ASP A 3 -17.76 -0.65 20.53
N GLN A 4 -16.79 -0.73 19.60
CA GLN A 4 -16.87 -1.35 18.28
C GLN A 4 -17.59 -0.59 17.16
N LYS A 5 -17.01 0.55 16.72
CA LYS A 5 -17.09 0.91 15.29
C LYS A 5 -15.85 0.36 14.59
N THR A 6 -15.93 -0.94 14.35
CA THR A 6 -15.28 -1.73 13.32
C THR A 6 -14.33 -0.96 12.39
N SER A 7 -13.05 -1.30 12.54
CA SER A 7 -11.97 -1.16 11.58
C SER A 7 -12.41 -1.47 10.14
N ILE A 8 -12.61 -0.45 9.29
CA ILE A 8 -12.73 -0.63 7.84
C ILE A 8 -11.50 0.06 7.22
N PRO A 9 -10.39 -0.65 6.94
CA PRO A 9 -9.28 -0.04 6.25
C PRO A 9 -9.59 0.06 4.76
N GLU A 10 -9.91 1.27 4.30
CA GLU A 10 -9.85 1.64 2.88
C GLU A 10 -8.41 1.98 2.45
N ASN A 11 -7.46 2.03 3.41
CA ASN A 11 -6.09 2.44 3.16
C ASN A 11 -5.26 1.31 2.55
N THR A 12 -4.73 1.56 1.34
CA THR A 12 -3.81 0.65 0.67
C THR A 12 -2.38 1.18 0.81
N TRP A 13 -1.48 0.32 1.26
CA TRP A 13 -0.06 0.61 1.46
C TRP A 13 0.77 -0.24 0.51
N LYS A 14 1.61 0.38 -0.32
CA LYS A 14 2.53 -0.31 -1.21
C LYS A 14 3.93 -0.31 -0.62
N CYS A 15 4.52 -1.48 -0.50
CA CYS A 15 5.91 -1.64 -0.13
C CYS A 15 6.81 -1.07 -1.23
N SER A 16 7.72 -0.17 -0.86
CA SER A 16 8.68 0.44 -1.80
C SER A 16 9.77 -0.54 -2.25
N ASN A 17 10.01 -1.62 -1.50
CA ASN A 17 11.06 -2.59 -1.79
C ASN A 17 10.59 -3.68 -2.77
N CYS A 18 9.52 -4.39 -2.44
CA CYS A 18 9.01 -5.49 -3.27
C CYS A 18 7.84 -5.10 -4.18
N GLY A 19 7.24 -3.92 -3.96
CA GLY A 19 6.06 -3.47 -4.70
C GLY A 19 4.73 -4.09 -4.24
N ASN A 20 4.73 -4.91 -3.18
CA ASN A 20 3.52 -5.55 -2.67
C ASN A 20 2.57 -4.55 -2.02
N THR A 21 1.26 -4.70 -2.24
CA THR A 21 0.22 -3.88 -1.61
C THR A 21 -0.43 -4.61 -0.43
N VAL A 22 -0.64 -3.89 0.67
CA VAL A 22 -1.33 -4.37 1.87
C VAL A 22 -2.44 -3.39 2.23
N VAL A 23 -3.61 -3.89 2.64
CA VAL A 23 -4.77 -3.06 2.96
C VAL A 23 -4.96 -3.04 4.47
N GLU A 24 -4.45 -2.01 5.12
CA GLU A 24 -4.45 -1.87 6.57
C GLU A 24 -4.58 -0.40 6.99
N ILE A 25 -4.99 -0.14 8.23
CA ILE A 25 -5.14 1.23 8.74
C ILE A 25 -3.75 1.89 8.87
N GLN A 26 -2.74 1.12 9.27
CA GLN A 26 -1.38 1.58 9.47
C GLN A 26 -0.40 0.64 8.76
N PRO A 27 0.73 1.15 8.24
CA PRO A 27 1.72 0.31 7.59
C PRO A 27 2.45 -0.56 8.62
N PRO A 28 2.69 -1.85 8.32
CA PRO A 28 3.50 -2.69 9.19
C PRO A 28 4.98 -2.28 9.10
N GLU A 29 5.71 -2.35 10.22
CA GLU A 29 7.16 -2.10 10.23
C GLU A 29 7.92 -3.11 9.36
N SER A 30 7.41 -4.35 9.27
CA SER A 30 8.03 -5.43 8.51
C SER A 30 7.10 -5.91 7.41
N CYS A 31 7.64 -5.94 6.20
CA CYS A 31 6.90 -6.42 5.03
C CYS A 31 6.68 -7.94 5.11
N PRO A 32 5.44 -8.46 4.96
CA PRO A 32 5.17 -9.91 5.06
C PRO A 32 5.78 -10.72 3.91
N VAL A 33 6.01 -10.08 2.77
CA VAL A 33 6.64 -10.69 1.59
C VAL A 33 8.15 -10.71 1.72
N CYS A 34 8.72 -9.55 2.04
CA CYS A 34 10.15 -9.31 2.11
C CYS A 34 10.78 -9.81 3.42
N LYS A 35 9.98 -9.87 4.49
CA LYS A 35 10.40 -10.08 5.89
C LYS A 35 11.50 -9.12 6.36
N GLN A 36 11.52 -7.92 5.79
CA GLN A 36 12.47 -6.86 6.12
C GLN A 36 11.71 -5.60 6.51
N LYS A 37 12.41 -4.72 7.23
CA LYS A 37 11.91 -3.37 7.51
C LYS A 37 11.89 -2.57 6.21
N CYS A 38 10.70 -2.24 5.73
CA CYS A 38 10.51 -1.56 4.47
C CYS A 38 9.58 -0.37 4.66
N GLU A 39 9.81 0.68 3.88
CA GLU A 39 8.88 1.80 3.81
C GLU A 39 7.64 1.40 3.01
N PHE A 40 6.48 1.80 3.52
CA PHE A 40 5.18 1.56 2.93
C PHE A 40 4.59 2.91 2.53
N LEU A 41 4.38 3.08 1.24
CA LEU A 41 3.77 4.27 0.67
C LEU A 41 2.26 4.09 0.67
N ASN A 42 1.51 5.04 1.23
CA ASN A 42 0.07 5.05 1.10
C ASN A 42 -0.29 5.29 -0.37
N VAL A 43 -0.81 4.26 -1.04
CA VAL A 43 -1.28 4.30 -2.43
C VAL A 43 -2.79 4.22 -2.48
N THR A 44 -3.46 4.64 -1.41
CA THR A 44 -4.92 4.67 -1.36
C THR A 44 -5.40 5.55 -2.51
N CYS A 45 -6.06 4.89 -3.45
CA CYS A 45 -6.37 5.44 -4.75
C CYS A 45 -7.61 6.33 -4.62
N TYR A 46 -7.42 7.57 -4.16
CA TYR A 46 -8.50 8.57 -4.09
C TYR A 46 -8.87 9.15 -5.47
N GLN A 47 -8.13 8.76 -6.52
CA GLN A 47 -8.34 9.23 -7.88
C GLN A 47 -8.34 8.04 -8.85
N PRO A 48 -9.36 7.87 -9.72
CA PRO A 48 -9.58 6.67 -10.53
C PRO A 48 -8.47 6.31 -11.54
N ASP A 49 -7.43 7.14 -11.65
CA ASP A 49 -6.32 7.02 -12.61
C ASP A 49 -4.99 6.61 -11.97
N CYS A 50 -4.95 6.06 -10.74
CA CYS A 50 -3.72 5.46 -10.21
C CYS A 50 -3.41 4.11 -10.90
N GLY A 51 -3.29 4.15 -12.22
CA GLY A 51 -2.73 3.10 -13.05
C GLY A 51 -1.22 3.23 -13.01
N PHE A 52 -0.55 2.19 -12.52
CA PHE A 52 0.82 1.89 -12.93
C PHE A 52 0.79 1.59 -14.44
N VAL A 53 0.71 2.64 -15.26
CA VAL A 53 0.95 2.54 -16.71
C VAL A 53 2.43 2.25 -16.85
N GLY A 54 2.73 0.97 -17.10
CA GLY A 54 4.07 0.38 -17.03
C GLY A 54 5.16 1.20 -17.72
N MET A 55 6.41 0.92 -17.30
CA MET A 55 7.65 1.58 -17.73
C MET A 55 7.57 2.13 -19.15
N ASP A 56 7.80 3.44 -19.25
CA ASP A 56 7.76 4.20 -20.48
C ASP A 56 8.67 3.55 -21.54
N LYS A 57 8.06 3.09 -22.64
CA LYS A 57 8.74 2.40 -23.74
C LYS A 57 9.76 3.29 -24.47
N ARG A 58 9.87 4.58 -24.13
CA ARG A 58 10.89 5.49 -24.68
C ARG A 58 12.27 5.34 -24.05
N LEU A 59 12.42 4.59 -22.96
CA LEU A 59 13.73 4.20 -22.40
C LEU A 59 14.27 2.94 -23.08
N LYS A 60 14.25 2.91 -24.41
CA LYS A 60 14.84 1.87 -25.26
C LYS A 60 16.11 2.35 -25.90
#